data_AF-A0AAW2MB58-F1
#
_entry.id   AF-A0AAW2MB58-F1
#
_cell.length_a   1.000
_cell.length_b   1.000
_cell.length_c   1.000
_cell.angle_alpha   90.00
_cell.angle_beta   90.00
_cell.angle_gamma   90.00
#
_symmetry.space_group_name_H-M   'P 1'
#
loop_
_entity.id
_entity.type
_entity.pdbx_description
1 polymer ?
#
loop_
_entity_poly.entity_id
_entity_poly.type
_entity_poly.pdbx_seq_one_letter_code
_entity_poly.pdbx_strand_id
1 'polypeptide(L)'
;MPVEGHRSTSTDGHRLGDDDIATQNWVGDGPYRPGRRRPNLGVVIDFGWWVATERKERKERRGGGEHVTGGDDGEGDGDGFKSSIACCFPCSFKVAAGRSQGPVFLFVFGSKKQTEGGGEMERPKKKQVLLFHCEEAEELARKVAAQSDLIKLQCINWRSFDDGFPNLFIKNAHDIRGQHVAFLASFSSTAVIFEQLSVIYALPMLFAASFTVVLPFFPTGSFERIEEEGDVATAFTLARMLSNTPISRGGPTSLVIYDIHALQERFYFSDTILPLFVTGIPLLKQRLQLLPESDKVVIAFPDDGAWKRFHKLLDDFPVVICNKVREGDKRIVRIKEGDPTGYHVVIVDDLVQSGGTLVECQKVLAAHGAAKVSAYVTHGVFPKKSWQRFLHKSEDSEKAFSHFWITDSCPHTVKAIAEKAPFEVLSLAGSIADALQI
;
A
#
# COMPACT_ATOMS: atom_id res chain seq x y z
N MET A 1 -59.93 48.95 -24.04
CA MET A 1 -60.51 47.90 -24.90
C MET A 1 -59.93 46.56 -24.45
N PRO A 2 -60.74 45.65 -23.89
CA PRO A 2 -60.37 44.24 -23.73
C PRO A 2 -60.67 43.46 -25.03
N VAL A 3 -60.38 42.16 -25.07
CA VAL A 3 -61.21 41.05 -25.62
C VAL A 3 -60.37 39.76 -25.70
N GLU A 4 -60.82 38.73 -24.97
CA GLU A 4 -60.86 37.27 -25.28
C GLU A 4 -59.61 36.52 -25.83
N GLY A 5 -59.42 35.21 -25.60
CA GLY A 5 -60.19 34.25 -24.79
C GLY A 5 -60.33 32.87 -25.46
N HIS A 6 -59.93 31.79 -24.75
CA HIS A 6 -60.22 30.37 -25.05
C HIS A 6 -59.69 29.82 -26.43
N ARG A 7 -59.51 28.51 -26.67
CA ARG A 7 -60.17 27.31 -26.12
C ARG A 7 -59.30 26.05 -26.33
N SER A 8 -59.57 25.01 -25.55
CA SER A 8 -59.09 23.63 -25.71
C SER A 8 -59.85 22.84 -26.78
N THR A 9 -59.22 21.84 -27.41
CA THR A 9 -59.89 20.58 -27.82
C THR A 9 -58.89 19.42 -27.94
N SER A 10 -59.27 18.28 -27.39
CA SER A 10 -58.67 16.94 -27.56
C SER A 10 -59.57 16.06 -28.45
N THR A 11 -58.98 15.21 -29.30
CA THR A 11 -59.46 13.88 -29.78
C THR A 11 -58.38 13.34 -30.73
N ASP A 12 -57.73 12.18 -30.55
CA ASP A 12 -58.18 10.78 -30.39
C ASP A 12 -58.23 9.96 -31.70
N GLY A 13 -57.53 8.81 -31.70
CA GLY A 13 -57.59 7.73 -32.71
C GLY A 13 -56.66 7.89 -33.94
N HIS A 14 -56.01 6.84 -34.46
CA HIS A 14 -55.98 5.41 -34.04
C HIS A 14 -54.90 4.62 -34.83
N ARG A 15 -54.23 3.63 -34.19
CA ARG A 15 -53.78 2.30 -34.76
C ARG A 15 -52.72 2.28 -35.91
N LEU A 16 -51.75 1.35 -36.05
CA LEU A 16 -51.25 0.09 -35.44
C LEU A 16 -49.69 0.13 -35.52
N GLY A 17 -48.84 -0.73 -34.93
CA GLY A 17 -48.91 -1.92 -34.04
C GLY A 17 -47.48 -2.17 -33.49
N ASP A 18 -47.29 -2.80 -32.33
CA ASP A 18 -47.09 -4.26 -32.14
C ASP A 18 -45.68 -4.70 -32.63
N ASP A 19 -44.79 -5.35 -31.86
CA ASP A 19 -44.77 -5.92 -30.49
C ASP A 19 -43.46 -5.44 -29.75
N ASP A 20 -43.01 -5.86 -28.55
CA ASP A 20 -43.45 -6.92 -27.63
C ASP A 20 -43.14 -6.66 -26.11
N ILE A 21 -43.89 -7.38 -25.28
CA ILE A 21 -43.87 -7.82 -23.86
C ILE A 21 -42.83 -7.35 -22.79
N ALA A 22 -43.37 -7.27 -21.56
CA ALA A 22 -42.74 -6.82 -20.32
C ALA A 22 -42.66 -7.89 -19.21
N THR A 23 -42.11 -7.47 -18.07
CA THR A 23 -42.09 -8.10 -16.73
C THR A 23 -43.40 -8.79 -16.26
N GLN A 24 -43.30 -9.85 -15.45
CA GLN A 24 -43.70 -9.84 -14.01
C GLN A 24 -43.47 -11.19 -13.26
N ASN A 25 -43.55 -11.13 -11.91
CA ASN A 25 -43.31 -12.20 -10.94
C ASN A 25 -44.50 -13.18 -10.76
N TRP A 26 -44.29 -14.37 -10.17
CA TRP A 26 -44.77 -14.77 -8.82
C TRP A 26 -44.57 -16.28 -8.47
N VAL A 27 -44.11 -16.51 -7.23
CA VAL A 27 -44.15 -17.66 -6.27
C VAL A 27 -44.79 -19.03 -6.64
N GLY A 28 -44.17 -20.13 -6.17
CA GLY A 28 -44.80 -21.47 -5.96
C GLY A 28 -43.92 -22.48 -5.19
N ASP A 29 -44.50 -23.27 -4.26
CA ASP A 29 -43.80 -24.09 -3.24
C ASP A 29 -43.47 -25.57 -3.59
N GLY A 30 -42.27 -26.04 -3.21
CA GLY A 30 -41.92 -27.39 -2.70
C GLY A 30 -42.15 -28.67 -3.56
N PRO A 31 -41.79 -29.89 -3.07
CA PRO A 31 -40.99 -30.24 -1.88
C PRO A 31 -39.78 -31.19 -2.15
N TYR A 32 -39.07 -31.54 -1.07
CA TYR A 32 -37.81 -32.30 -0.98
C TYR A 32 -37.93 -33.84 -1.13
N ARG A 33 -37.01 -34.53 -1.85
CA ARG A 33 -36.57 -35.93 -1.56
C ARG A 33 -35.14 -36.23 -2.07
N PRO A 34 -34.41 -37.21 -1.48
CA PRO A 34 -32.94 -37.27 -1.60
C PRO A 34 -32.37 -38.46 -2.40
N GLY A 35 -31.12 -38.29 -2.87
CA GLY A 35 -30.12 -39.35 -2.89
C GLY A 35 -29.76 -39.99 -4.24
N ARG A 36 -28.49 -39.85 -4.64
CA ARG A 36 -27.67 -40.89 -5.32
C ARG A 36 -26.18 -40.60 -5.10
N ARG A 37 -25.40 -41.63 -4.72
CA ARG A 37 -23.93 -41.58 -4.60
C ARG A 37 -23.26 -41.97 -5.91
N ARG A 38 -22.01 -41.52 -6.09
CA ARG A 38 -20.85 -42.07 -6.84
C ARG A 38 -20.26 -41.07 -7.86
N PRO A 39 -18.95 -41.17 -8.20
CA PRO A 39 -17.82 -41.66 -7.41
C PRO A 39 -16.65 -40.63 -7.37
N ASN A 40 -15.61 -40.93 -6.58
CA ASN A 40 -14.36 -40.14 -6.59
C ASN A 40 -13.71 -40.17 -7.99
N LEU A 41 -13.33 -39.00 -8.51
CA LEU A 41 -12.36 -38.88 -9.60
C LEU A 41 -11.06 -38.35 -9.00
N GLY A 42 -10.04 -39.20 -8.90
CA GLY A 42 -8.71 -38.77 -8.49
C GLY A 42 -8.03 -38.05 -9.65
N VAL A 43 -7.63 -36.79 -9.44
CA VAL A 43 -6.83 -36.04 -10.40
C VAL A 43 -5.36 -36.41 -10.20
N VAL A 44 -4.78 -37.10 -11.17
CA VAL A 44 -3.32 -37.27 -11.29
C VAL A 44 -2.79 -35.99 -11.94
N ILE A 45 -1.92 -35.26 -11.24
CA ILE A 45 -1.21 -34.10 -11.79
C ILE A 45 0.12 -34.60 -12.32
N ASP A 46 0.26 -34.63 -13.64
CA ASP A 46 1.50 -35.02 -14.31
C ASP A 46 2.39 -33.78 -14.56
N PHE A 47 3.58 -33.76 -13.94
CA PHE A 47 4.53 -32.66 -14.06
C PHE A 47 5.53 -32.92 -15.19
N GLY A 48 5.16 -32.54 -16.42
CA GLY A 48 6.03 -32.64 -17.59
C GLY A 48 7.29 -31.77 -17.47
N TRP A 49 8.46 -32.40 -17.33
CA TRP A 49 9.76 -31.73 -17.41
C TRP A 49 10.18 -31.49 -18.86
N TRP A 50 10.53 -30.25 -19.19
CA TRP A 50 11.21 -29.91 -20.45
C TRP A 50 12.71 -30.23 -20.32
N VAL A 51 13.21 -31.19 -21.09
CA VAL A 51 14.64 -31.48 -21.21
C VAL A 51 15.16 -30.87 -22.52
N ALA A 52 15.97 -29.80 -22.40
CA ALA A 52 16.70 -29.25 -23.53
C ALA A 52 17.95 -30.11 -23.80
N THR A 53 18.03 -30.70 -25.00
CA THR A 53 19.18 -31.51 -25.43
C THR A 53 20.26 -30.66 -26.11
N GLU A 54 21.33 -30.34 -25.39
CA GLU A 54 22.53 -29.76 -26.03
C GLU A 54 23.28 -30.82 -26.87
N ARG A 55 23.46 -30.51 -28.15
CA ARG A 55 24.14 -31.37 -29.12
C ARG A 55 25.64 -31.04 -29.16
N LYS A 56 26.46 -31.81 -28.45
CA LYS A 56 27.92 -31.56 -28.35
C LYS A 56 28.70 -32.40 -29.36
N GLU A 57 29.16 -31.78 -30.44
CA GLU A 57 30.03 -32.43 -31.44
C GLU A 57 31.35 -32.89 -30.81
N ARG A 58 31.74 -34.14 -31.05
CA ARG A 58 32.97 -34.74 -30.51
C ARG A 58 33.98 -34.94 -31.64
N LYS A 59 35.03 -34.12 -31.67
CA LYS A 59 36.18 -34.33 -32.57
C LYS A 59 36.91 -35.62 -32.21
N GLU A 60 37.12 -36.48 -33.21
CA GLU A 60 37.99 -37.65 -33.09
C GLU A 60 39.46 -37.24 -32.87
N ARG A 61 40.15 -37.96 -31.99
CA ARG A 61 41.60 -38.22 -32.12
C ARG A 61 41.89 -39.69 -31.82
N ARG A 62 42.76 -40.26 -32.64
CA ARG A 62 43.12 -41.69 -32.70
C ARG A 62 44.12 -42.10 -31.63
N GLY A 63 44.20 -43.42 -31.42
CA GLY A 63 45.14 -44.12 -30.54
C GLY A 63 44.41 -44.66 -29.31
N GLY A 64 44.42 -45.96 -29.00
CA GLY A 64 45.17 -47.09 -29.58
C GLY A 64 45.56 -48.04 -28.44
N GLY A 65 45.15 -49.31 -28.50
CA GLY A 65 45.34 -50.27 -27.41
C GLY A 65 44.32 -51.41 -27.50
N GLU A 66 44.77 -52.63 -27.25
CA GLU A 66 44.10 -53.90 -27.59
C GLU A 66 43.49 -54.62 -26.36
N HIS A 67 42.80 -55.74 -26.63
CA HIS A 67 42.27 -56.77 -25.70
C HIS A 67 41.13 -56.36 -24.75
N VAL A 68 39.94 -56.99 -24.70
CA VAL A 68 39.40 -58.36 -24.98
C VAL A 68 39.50 -59.35 -23.80
N THR A 69 38.39 -60.05 -23.54
CA THR A 69 38.05 -60.95 -22.40
C THR A 69 37.82 -60.23 -21.05
N GLY A 70 36.79 -60.53 -20.24
CA GLY A 70 35.70 -61.52 -20.34
C GLY A 70 35.87 -62.69 -19.35
N GLY A 71 34.91 -62.90 -18.45
CA GLY A 71 34.89 -64.03 -17.51
C GLY A 71 34.22 -63.73 -16.16
N ASP A 72 33.00 -64.25 -16.02
CA ASP A 72 32.45 -65.05 -14.91
C ASP A 72 32.44 -64.56 -13.44
N ASP A 73 31.20 -64.53 -12.91
CA ASP A 73 30.67 -65.21 -11.71
C ASP A 73 31.29 -65.00 -10.30
N GLY A 74 30.41 -64.74 -9.32
CA GLY A 74 30.69 -64.92 -7.89
C GLY A 74 29.81 -64.09 -6.95
N GLU A 75 28.86 -64.74 -6.27
CA GLU A 75 27.92 -64.15 -5.31
C GLU A 75 28.56 -63.43 -4.10
N GLY A 76 27.87 -62.42 -3.58
CA GLY A 76 28.18 -61.79 -2.29
C GLY A 76 27.06 -60.86 -1.81
N ASP A 77 26.33 -61.28 -0.77
CA ASP A 77 25.29 -60.47 -0.11
C ASP A 77 25.85 -59.16 0.48
N GLY A 78 25.10 -58.06 0.34
CA GLY A 78 25.41 -56.83 1.08
C GLY A 78 24.76 -55.55 0.56
N ASP A 79 23.94 -54.93 1.42
CA ASP A 79 23.66 -53.49 1.53
C ASP A 79 23.11 -52.67 0.33
N GLY A 80 21.91 -52.13 0.56
CA GLY A 80 21.78 -50.67 0.64
C GLY A 80 21.89 -49.87 -0.66
N PHE A 81 20.87 -49.94 -1.52
CA PHE A 81 20.78 -49.07 -2.71
C PHE A 81 20.45 -47.60 -2.34
N LYS A 82 21.48 -46.85 -1.93
CA LYS A 82 21.49 -45.38 -1.98
C LYS A 82 22.15 -44.91 -3.27
N SER A 83 21.34 -44.65 -4.29
CA SER A 83 21.78 -44.04 -5.54
C SER A 83 22.39 -42.66 -5.26
N SER A 84 23.72 -42.59 -5.41
CA SER A 84 24.48 -41.37 -5.20
C SER A 84 24.65 -40.63 -6.52
N ILE A 85 23.87 -39.56 -6.75
CA ILE A 85 24.21 -38.57 -7.77
C ILE A 85 25.31 -37.68 -7.20
N ALA A 86 26.51 -37.80 -7.77
CA ALA A 86 27.66 -36.99 -7.39
C ALA A 86 27.54 -35.57 -7.96
N CYS A 87 27.08 -34.62 -7.15
CA CYS A 87 27.32 -33.20 -7.40
C CYS A 87 28.74 -32.84 -6.96
N CYS A 88 29.54 -32.29 -7.87
CA CYS A 88 30.90 -31.82 -7.59
C CYS A 88 30.92 -30.55 -6.72
N PHE A 89 30.88 -30.71 -5.40
CA PHE A 89 31.44 -29.78 -4.42
C PHE A 89 31.82 -30.56 -3.15
N PRO A 90 33.13 -30.73 -2.84
CA PRO A 90 33.54 -31.55 -1.71
C PRO A 90 33.45 -30.77 -0.39
N CYS A 91 32.31 -30.87 0.29
CA CYS A 91 32.20 -30.55 1.72
C CYS A 91 31.84 -31.83 2.50
N SER A 92 32.82 -32.73 2.61
CA SER A 92 32.65 -33.98 3.35
C SER A 92 33.02 -33.79 4.83
N PHE A 93 32.01 -33.63 5.68
CA PHE A 93 32.16 -33.87 7.11
C PHE A 93 32.57 -35.33 7.33
N LYS A 94 33.71 -35.58 7.95
CA LYS A 94 34.14 -36.92 8.39
C LYS A 94 34.32 -36.90 9.90
N VAL A 95 33.51 -37.69 10.60
CA VAL A 95 33.65 -37.90 12.06
C VAL A 95 34.93 -38.68 12.33
N ALA A 96 35.58 -38.38 13.44
CA ALA A 96 37.00 -38.64 13.67
C ALA A 96 37.35 -40.09 14.04
N ALA A 97 38.58 -40.48 13.67
CA ALA A 97 39.38 -41.48 14.36
C ALA A 97 40.87 -41.16 14.15
N GLY A 98 41.68 -41.15 15.21
CA GLY A 98 43.14 -40.98 15.12
C GLY A 98 43.74 -40.01 16.13
N ARG A 99 44.74 -40.48 16.89
CA ARG A 99 45.47 -39.69 17.89
C ARG A 99 46.61 -38.88 17.27
N SER A 100 47.10 -37.92 18.08
CA SER A 100 48.48 -37.41 18.17
C SER A 100 48.89 -36.15 17.38
N GLN A 101 49.32 -35.16 18.17
CA GLN A 101 50.41 -34.20 17.96
C GLN A 101 50.44 -33.36 16.65
N GLY A 102 50.08 -32.07 16.79
CA GLY A 102 50.30 -31.00 15.80
C GLY A 102 49.87 -29.64 16.39
N PRO A 103 50.50 -28.51 16.02
CA PRO A 103 50.40 -27.27 16.80
C PRO A 103 49.08 -26.50 16.60
N VAL A 104 48.64 -25.85 17.67
CA VAL A 104 47.51 -24.90 17.65
C VAL A 104 47.92 -23.63 16.88
N PHE A 105 47.32 -23.41 15.71
CA PHE A 105 47.44 -22.12 15.01
C PHE A 105 46.51 -21.09 15.65
N LEU A 106 47.06 -20.35 16.61
CA LEU A 106 46.42 -19.17 17.18
C LEU A 106 46.45 -18.04 16.13
N PHE A 107 45.30 -17.72 15.53
CA PHE A 107 45.16 -16.55 14.65
C PHE A 107 45.23 -15.26 15.48
N VAL A 108 46.45 -14.77 15.68
CA VAL A 108 46.70 -13.42 16.18
C VAL A 108 46.28 -12.41 15.10
N PHE A 109 45.14 -11.76 15.30
CA PHE A 109 44.78 -10.59 14.51
C PHE A 109 45.81 -9.48 14.77
N GLY A 110 46.69 -9.24 13.80
CA GLY A 110 47.70 -8.19 13.89
C GLY A 110 47.06 -6.81 13.98
N SER A 111 47.07 -6.21 15.17
CA SER A 111 46.66 -4.82 15.37
C SER A 111 47.58 -3.88 14.57
N LYS A 112 47.11 -3.42 13.41
CA LYS A 112 47.70 -2.24 12.78
C LYS A 112 47.47 -1.05 13.71
N LYS A 113 48.56 -0.49 14.25
CA LYS A 113 48.52 0.81 14.93
C LYS A 113 47.89 1.83 13.98
N GLN A 114 46.78 2.42 14.40
CA GLN A 114 46.31 3.66 13.77
C GLN A 114 47.35 4.74 14.07
N THR A 115 47.97 5.27 13.03
CA THR A 115 48.62 6.57 13.10
C THR A 115 47.52 7.63 13.19
N GLU A 116 47.53 8.42 14.26
CA GLU A 116 46.59 9.52 14.48
C GLU A 116 46.83 10.65 13.45
N GLY A 117 46.25 10.48 12.26
CA GLY A 117 46.03 11.56 11.32
C GLY A 117 44.63 12.12 11.54
N GLY A 118 44.53 13.33 12.07
CA GLY A 118 43.25 14.04 12.27
C GLY A 118 42.62 14.43 10.92
N GLY A 119 42.00 13.48 10.25
CA GLY A 119 41.07 13.74 9.16
C GLY A 119 39.68 14.02 9.73
N GLU A 120 39.16 15.22 9.54
CA GLU A 120 37.73 15.45 9.71
C GLU A 120 36.98 14.48 8.79
N MET A 121 36.04 13.72 9.34
CA MET A 121 35.05 13.05 8.50
C MET A 121 34.24 14.15 7.82
N GLU A 122 34.46 14.37 6.51
CA GLU A 122 33.55 15.20 5.71
C GLU A 122 32.13 14.68 5.97
N ARG A 123 31.28 15.53 6.58
CA ARG A 123 29.86 15.20 6.72
C ARG A 123 29.34 14.89 5.31
N PRO A 124 28.59 13.80 5.11
CA PRO A 124 28.12 13.44 3.78
C PRO A 124 27.38 14.63 3.18
N LYS A 125 27.86 15.11 2.03
CA LYS A 125 27.26 16.23 1.30
C LYS A 125 25.86 15.79 0.89
N LYS A 126 24.85 16.24 1.63
CA LYS A 126 23.43 15.92 1.40
C LYS A 126 23.11 16.15 -0.08
N LYS A 127 22.48 15.17 -0.71
CA LYS A 127 22.36 15.16 -2.16
C LYS A 127 21.16 15.96 -2.63
N GLN A 128 21.28 16.57 -3.81
CA GLN A 128 20.18 17.27 -4.45
C GLN A 128 19.19 16.27 -5.05
N VAL A 129 17.90 16.51 -4.82
CA VAL A 129 16.79 15.68 -5.33
C VAL A 129 15.96 16.48 -6.32
N LEU A 130 15.71 15.89 -7.48
CA LEU A 130 14.75 16.41 -8.46
C LEU A 130 13.36 15.83 -8.17
N LEU A 131 12.47 16.66 -7.62
CA LEU A 131 11.11 16.28 -7.25
C LEU A 131 10.13 16.60 -8.39
N PHE A 132 9.73 15.56 -9.12
CA PHE A 132 8.58 15.59 -10.02
C PHE A 132 7.29 15.33 -9.22
N HIS A 133 6.15 15.79 -9.73
CA HIS A 133 4.85 15.59 -9.09
C HIS A 133 3.73 15.41 -10.13
N CYS A 134 2.64 14.77 -9.73
CA CYS A 134 1.38 14.84 -10.47
C CYS A 134 0.70 16.20 -10.30
N GLU A 135 -0.19 16.55 -11.23
CA GLU A 135 -0.93 17.83 -11.23
C GLU A 135 -1.72 18.05 -9.92
N GLU A 136 -2.34 16.99 -9.41
CA GLU A 136 -3.19 17.06 -8.21
C GLU A 136 -2.42 17.52 -6.96
N ALA A 137 -1.16 17.05 -6.82
CA ALA A 137 -0.31 17.21 -5.65
C ALA A 137 0.64 18.41 -5.73
N GLU A 138 0.48 19.33 -6.69
CA GLU A 138 1.36 20.50 -6.87
C GLU A 138 1.52 21.32 -5.57
N GLU A 139 0.44 21.56 -4.83
CA GLU A 139 0.47 22.33 -3.59
C GLU A 139 1.33 21.65 -2.50
N LEU A 140 1.21 20.32 -2.37
CA LEU A 140 2.04 19.52 -1.47
C LEU A 140 3.49 19.51 -1.95
N ALA A 141 3.74 19.35 -3.25
CA ALA A 141 5.09 19.42 -3.82
C ALA A 141 5.78 20.76 -3.50
N ARG A 142 5.06 21.88 -3.63
CA ARG A 142 5.54 23.22 -3.25
C ARG A 142 5.86 23.32 -1.75
N LYS A 143 5.00 22.77 -0.88
CA LYS A 143 5.23 22.70 0.58
C LYS A 143 6.45 21.83 0.94
N VAL A 144 6.66 20.71 0.24
CA VAL A 144 7.82 19.82 0.40
C VAL A 144 9.11 20.50 -0.02
N ALA A 145 9.14 21.14 -1.19
CA ALA A 145 10.33 21.84 -1.67
C ALA A 145 10.70 23.03 -0.77
N ALA A 146 9.72 23.70 -0.16
CA ALA A 146 9.95 24.76 0.81
C ALA A 146 10.59 24.29 2.14
N GLN A 147 10.67 22.98 2.42
CA GLN A 147 11.36 22.47 3.61
C GLN A 147 12.89 22.41 3.46
N SER A 148 13.42 22.40 2.22
CA SER A 148 14.84 22.15 1.99
C SER A 148 15.31 22.60 0.60
N ASP A 149 16.33 23.46 0.55
CA ASP A 149 16.97 23.95 -0.69
C ASP A 149 17.56 22.84 -1.58
N LEU A 150 17.66 21.62 -1.05
CA LEU A 150 18.13 20.44 -1.76
C LEU A 150 17.05 19.82 -2.67
N ILE A 151 15.78 20.14 -2.44
CA ILE A 151 14.63 19.58 -3.18
C ILE A 151 14.22 20.57 -4.27
N LYS A 152 14.58 20.27 -5.52
CA LYS A 152 14.22 21.10 -6.69
C LYS A 152 12.99 20.53 -7.38
N LEU A 153 11.93 21.34 -7.48
CA LEU A 153 10.75 20.98 -8.26
C LEU A 153 11.07 20.87 -9.75
N GLN A 154 10.46 19.88 -10.39
CA GLN A 154 10.49 19.67 -11.83
C GLN A 154 9.08 19.45 -12.37
N CYS A 155 8.81 19.98 -13.56
CA CYS A 155 7.48 19.96 -14.16
C CYS A 155 7.35 18.88 -15.24
N ILE A 156 6.21 18.19 -15.23
CA ILE A 156 5.75 17.32 -16.33
C ILE A 156 4.60 18.05 -17.04
N ASN A 157 4.59 18.01 -18.36
CA ASN A 157 3.41 18.42 -19.13
C ASN A 157 2.43 17.24 -19.14
N TRP A 158 1.39 17.34 -18.32
CA TRP A 158 0.23 16.47 -18.35
C TRP A 158 -0.71 16.99 -19.45
N ARG A 159 -0.86 16.22 -20.53
CA ARG A 159 -1.79 16.50 -21.64
C ARG A 159 -2.46 15.18 -22.02
N SER A 160 -3.54 15.24 -22.78
CA SER A 160 -4.20 14.07 -23.37
C SER A 160 -4.39 14.25 -24.87
N PHE A 161 -4.58 13.14 -25.57
CA PHE A 161 -5.13 13.12 -26.92
C PHE A 161 -6.67 13.21 -26.87
N ASP A 162 -7.31 13.43 -28.03
CA ASP A 162 -8.76 13.61 -28.13
C ASP A 162 -9.57 12.34 -27.77
N ASP A 163 -8.93 11.17 -27.77
CA ASP A 163 -9.50 9.90 -27.32
C ASP A 163 -9.39 9.67 -25.79
N GLY A 164 -8.77 10.61 -25.07
CA GLY A 164 -8.57 10.58 -23.63
C GLY A 164 -7.28 9.90 -23.16
N PHE A 165 -6.47 9.29 -24.04
CA PHE A 165 -5.18 8.71 -23.64
C PHE A 165 -4.12 9.79 -23.34
N PRO A 166 -3.18 9.55 -22.42
CA PRO A 166 -2.24 10.58 -21.96
C PRO A 166 -1.10 10.84 -22.96
N ASN A 167 -0.81 12.12 -23.21
CA ASN A 167 0.26 12.67 -24.05
C ASN A 167 1.31 13.40 -23.19
N LEU A 168 2.03 12.62 -22.39
CA LEU A 168 2.91 13.13 -21.34
C LEU A 168 4.28 13.57 -21.89
N PHE A 169 4.83 14.66 -21.35
CA PHE A 169 6.18 15.09 -21.69
C PHE A 169 6.96 15.59 -20.47
N ILE A 170 8.06 14.92 -20.16
CA ILE A 170 8.98 15.26 -19.07
C ILE A 170 9.93 16.36 -19.56
N LYS A 171 9.84 17.56 -18.97
CA LYS A 171 10.76 18.67 -19.32
C LYS A 171 12.17 18.36 -18.83
N ASN A 172 13.17 18.90 -19.55
CA ASN A 172 14.58 18.85 -19.16
C ASN A 172 15.10 17.43 -18.86
N ALA A 173 14.62 16.41 -19.59
CA ALA A 173 14.96 15.01 -19.36
C ALA A 173 16.47 14.68 -19.37
N HIS A 174 17.30 15.52 -20.02
CA HIS A 174 18.76 15.42 -19.96
C HIS A 174 19.33 15.63 -18.55
N ASP A 175 18.72 16.53 -17.77
CA ASP A 175 19.20 16.93 -16.44
C ASP A 175 18.96 15.84 -15.38
N ILE A 176 18.13 14.83 -15.69
CA ILE A 176 17.84 13.67 -14.83
C ILE A 176 19.04 12.73 -14.73
N ARG A 177 19.91 12.71 -15.75
CA ARG A 177 21.01 11.75 -15.87
C ARG A 177 21.98 11.87 -14.68
N GLY A 178 22.04 10.81 -13.87
CA GLY A 178 22.92 10.74 -12.69
C GLY A 178 22.43 11.53 -11.47
N GLN A 179 21.20 12.04 -11.47
CA GLN A 179 20.60 12.73 -10.32
C GLN A 179 19.77 11.79 -9.45
N HIS A 180 19.52 12.20 -8.21
CA HIS A 180 18.53 11.58 -7.35
C HIS A 180 17.14 12.12 -7.73
N VAL A 181 16.21 11.23 -8.04
CA VAL A 181 14.88 11.59 -8.57
C VAL A 181 13.81 11.14 -7.61
N ALA A 182 12.83 12.01 -7.37
CA ALA A 182 11.62 11.70 -6.64
C ALA A 182 10.37 11.97 -7.50
N PHE A 183 9.33 11.16 -7.33
CA PHE A 183 8.00 11.41 -7.90
C PHE A 183 6.94 11.40 -6.80
N LEU A 184 6.28 12.54 -6.59
CA LEU A 184 5.11 12.64 -5.71
C LEU A 184 3.84 12.29 -6.49
N ALA A 185 3.29 11.11 -6.19
CA ALA A 185 2.10 10.54 -6.80
C ALA A 185 0.82 10.87 -6.02
N SER A 186 -0.33 10.80 -6.70
CA SER A 186 -1.67 10.84 -6.10
C SER A 186 -2.60 9.97 -6.95
N PHE A 187 -3.00 8.82 -6.42
CA PHE A 187 -3.81 7.84 -7.15
C PHE A 187 -5.31 8.05 -6.88
N SER A 188 -5.85 9.15 -7.41
CA SER A 188 -7.25 9.56 -7.22
C SER A 188 -8.28 8.74 -8.02
N SER A 189 -7.89 8.21 -9.17
CA SER A 189 -8.75 7.50 -10.11
C SER A 189 -7.95 6.53 -10.99
N THR A 190 -8.63 5.59 -11.65
CA THR A 190 -7.99 4.60 -12.54
C THR A 190 -7.28 5.22 -13.74
N ALA A 191 -7.83 6.28 -14.33
CA ALA A 191 -7.17 7.03 -15.40
C ALA A 191 -5.88 7.70 -14.91
N VAL A 192 -5.96 8.36 -13.74
CA VAL A 192 -4.83 9.04 -13.09
C VAL A 192 -3.73 8.05 -12.65
N ILE A 193 -4.10 6.82 -12.28
CA ILE A 193 -3.13 5.74 -12.02
C ILE A 193 -2.36 5.38 -13.30
N PHE A 194 -3.02 5.26 -14.46
CA PHE A 194 -2.38 4.84 -15.71
C PHE A 194 -1.36 5.86 -16.23
N GLU A 195 -1.71 7.16 -16.24
CA GLU A 195 -0.77 8.23 -16.61
C GLU A 195 0.43 8.32 -15.64
N GLN A 196 0.21 8.16 -14.34
CA GLN A 196 1.28 8.26 -13.35
C GLN A 196 2.19 7.03 -13.37
N LEU A 197 1.65 5.83 -13.56
CA LEU A 197 2.47 4.63 -13.81
C LEU A 197 3.37 4.79 -15.03
N SER A 198 2.88 5.43 -16.09
CA SER A 198 3.68 5.72 -17.30
C SER A 198 4.88 6.63 -16.98
N VAL A 199 4.71 7.64 -16.12
CA VAL A 199 5.80 8.50 -15.63
C VAL A 199 6.74 7.74 -14.68
N ILE A 200 6.19 6.99 -13.73
CA ILE A 200 6.93 6.19 -12.75
C ILE A 200 7.85 5.18 -13.47
N TYR A 201 7.39 4.59 -14.57
CA TYR A 201 8.22 3.68 -15.36
C TYR A 201 9.30 4.43 -16.18
N ALA A 202 8.99 5.62 -16.71
CA ALA A 202 9.90 6.39 -17.55
C ALA A 202 11.07 7.02 -16.78
N LEU A 203 10.80 7.64 -15.62
CA LEU A 203 11.81 8.39 -14.84
C LEU A 203 13.11 7.60 -14.51
N PRO A 204 13.08 6.35 -13.98
CA PRO A 204 14.31 5.61 -13.70
C PRO A 204 15.09 5.23 -14.99
N MET A 205 14.39 5.03 -16.11
CA MET A 205 15.02 4.75 -17.42
C MET A 205 15.77 5.95 -18.00
N LEU A 206 15.49 7.18 -17.54
CA LEU A 206 16.24 8.40 -17.90
C LEU A 206 17.59 8.51 -17.18
N PHE A 207 18.20 7.36 -16.85
CA PHE A 207 19.52 7.22 -16.26
C PHE A 207 19.70 7.89 -14.89
N ALA A 208 18.62 7.95 -14.09
CA ALA A 208 18.63 8.42 -12.72
C ALA A 208 19.63 7.61 -11.85
N ALA A 209 20.28 8.28 -10.90
CA ALA A 209 21.18 7.66 -9.93
C ALA A 209 20.42 6.93 -8.82
N SER A 210 19.27 7.46 -8.37
CA SER A 210 18.28 6.70 -7.60
C SER A 210 16.88 7.20 -7.95
N PHE A 211 15.86 6.38 -7.67
CA PHE A 211 14.48 6.76 -7.85
C PHE A 211 13.63 6.44 -6.61
N THR A 212 12.86 7.42 -6.16
CA THR A 212 11.91 7.31 -5.05
C THR A 212 10.52 7.73 -5.50
N VAL A 213 9.53 6.86 -5.34
CA VAL A 213 8.11 7.20 -5.49
C VAL A 213 7.56 7.49 -4.10
N VAL A 214 6.96 8.66 -3.92
CA VAL A 214 6.17 8.99 -2.74
C VAL A 214 4.71 8.88 -3.15
N LEU A 215 4.01 7.88 -2.63
CA LEU A 215 2.59 7.65 -2.85
C LEU A 215 1.88 7.77 -1.50
N PRO A 216 1.44 8.98 -1.10
CA PRO A 216 0.96 9.23 0.26
C PRO A 216 -0.21 8.35 0.69
N PHE A 217 -1.09 7.96 -0.25
CA PHE A 217 -2.24 7.08 0.00
C PHE A 217 -2.27 5.95 -1.03
N PHE A 218 -2.43 4.71 -0.56
CA PHE A 218 -2.54 3.51 -1.39
C PHE A 218 -4.02 3.10 -1.54
N PRO A 219 -4.70 3.44 -2.65
CA PRO A 219 -6.17 3.50 -2.70
C PRO A 219 -6.87 2.14 -2.66
N THR A 220 -6.19 1.05 -3.03
CA THR A 220 -6.75 -0.31 -3.03
C THR A 220 -6.44 -1.10 -1.77
N GLY A 221 -5.71 -0.54 -0.80
CA GLY A 221 -5.27 -1.27 0.41
C GLY A 221 -6.39 -1.78 1.31
N SER A 222 -7.59 -1.18 1.26
CA SER A 222 -8.79 -1.68 1.96
C SER A 222 -9.44 -2.92 1.31
N PHE A 223 -8.89 -3.42 0.21
CA PHE A 223 -9.30 -4.67 -0.44
C PHE A 223 -8.07 -5.56 -0.66
N GLU A 224 -7.41 -5.84 0.47
CA GLU A 224 -6.22 -6.70 0.57
C GLU A 224 -6.57 -8.16 0.82
N ARG A 225 -7.71 -8.44 1.45
CA ARG A 225 -8.15 -9.80 1.80
C ARG A 225 -9.01 -10.45 0.71
N ILE A 226 -8.93 -11.77 0.69
CA ILE A 226 -9.84 -12.69 0.02
C ILE A 226 -10.65 -13.32 1.17
N GLU A 227 -11.95 -13.05 1.25
CA GLU A 227 -12.84 -13.65 2.25
C GLU A 227 -13.53 -14.89 1.68
N GLU A 228 -13.85 -14.89 0.37
CA GLU A 228 -14.46 -16.01 -0.34
C GLU A 228 -13.71 -16.37 -1.65
N GLU A 229 -13.88 -17.60 -2.14
CA GLU A 229 -13.26 -18.03 -3.40
C GLU A 229 -13.85 -17.25 -4.59
N GLY A 230 -12.99 -16.51 -5.29
CA GLY A 230 -13.37 -15.61 -6.38
C GLY A 230 -13.13 -14.12 -6.08
N ASP A 231 -12.86 -13.75 -4.83
CA ASP A 231 -12.42 -12.39 -4.49
C ASP A 231 -11.10 -12.03 -5.20
N VAL A 232 -11.07 -10.85 -5.82
CA VAL A 232 -9.88 -10.33 -6.51
C VAL A 232 -9.24 -9.22 -5.68
N ALA A 233 -8.22 -9.57 -4.90
CA ALA A 233 -7.49 -8.62 -4.04
C ALA A 233 -6.80 -7.50 -4.85
N THR A 234 -7.50 -6.39 -5.09
CA THR A 234 -7.01 -5.28 -5.91
C THR A 234 -5.79 -4.56 -5.32
N ALA A 235 -5.54 -4.67 -4.01
CA ALA A 235 -4.30 -4.26 -3.37
C ALA A 235 -3.09 -4.97 -4.00
N PHE A 236 -3.18 -6.30 -4.18
CA PHE A 236 -2.12 -7.10 -4.78
C PHE A 236 -1.87 -6.70 -6.24
N THR A 237 -2.93 -6.52 -7.03
CA THR A 237 -2.81 -6.09 -8.44
C THR A 237 -2.08 -4.75 -8.57
N LEU A 238 -2.43 -3.74 -7.77
CA LEU A 238 -1.78 -2.42 -7.82
C LEU A 238 -0.33 -2.48 -7.31
N ALA A 239 -0.06 -3.25 -6.24
CA ALA A 239 1.30 -3.47 -5.75
C ALA A 239 2.18 -4.17 -6.79
N ARG A 240 1.64 -5.14 -7.54
CA ARG A 240 2.34 -5.78 -8.66
C ARG A 240 2.57 -4.85 -9.85
N MET A 241 1.64 -3.94 -10.16
CA MET A 241 1.87 -2.88 -11.15
C MET A 241 3.05 -1.99 -10.73
N LEU A 242 3.01 -1.42 -9.51
CA LEU A 242 4.12 -0.61 -8.99
C LEU A 242 5.45 -1.38 -8.96
N SER A 243 5.42 -2.68 -8.66
CA SER A 243 6.61 -3.53 -8.63
C SER A 243 7.29 -3.74 -9.99
N ASN A 244 6.58 -3.51 -11.11
CA ASN A 244 7.17 -3.57 -12.45
C ASN A 244 7.90 -2.27 -12.85
N THR A 245 8.05 -1.31 -11.93
CA THR A 245 8.87 -0.10 -12.14
C THR A 245 10.33 -0.50 -12.45
N PRO A 246 10.94 0.01 -13.55
CA PRO A 246 12.32 -0.29 -13.90
C PRO A 246 13.32 0.14 -12.81
N ILE A 247 14.38 -0.65 -12.65
CA ILE A 247 15.45 -0.42 -11.69
C ILE A 247 16.32 0.76 -12.14
N SER A 248 16.61 1.68 -11.22
CA SER A 248 17.50 2.83 -11.46
C SER A 248 18.98 2.44 -11.41
N ARG A 249 19.92 3.33 -11.79
CA ARG A 249 21.36 2.98 -11.76
C ARG A 249 21.89 2.61 -10.37
N GLY A 250 21.32 3.18 -9.31
CA GLY A 250 21.66 2.89 -7.92
C GLY A 250 20.87 1.74 -7.30
N GLY A 251 20.01 1.06 -8.07
CA GLY A 251 19.23 -0.09 -7.61
C GLY A 251 17.71 0.14 -7.57
N PRO A 252 16.99 -0.72 -6.81
CA PRO A 252 15.53 -0.74 -6.73
C PRO A 252 14.90 0.62 -6.40
N THR A 253 13.69 0.83 -6.89
CA THR A 253 12.90 2.03 -6.57
C THR A 253 12.48 2.00 -5.11
N SER A 254 12.66 3.11 -4.38
CA SER A 254 12.10 3.24 -3.02
C SER A 254 10.64 3.72 -3.12
N LEU A 255 9.73 3.09 -2.39
CA LEU A 255 8.29 3.44 -2.41
C LEU A 255 7.82 3.85 -1.01
N VAL A 256 7.57 5.15 -0.82
CA VAL A 256 7.11 5.71 0.44
C VAL A 256 5.58 5.73 0.45
N ILE A 257 4.96 5.04 1.41
CA ILE A 257 3.50 5.03 1.64
C ILE A 257 3.24 5.38 3.11
N TYR A 258 2.25 6.24 3.38
CA TYR A 258 1.81 6.55 4.74
C TYR A 258 0.66 5.63 5.15
N ASP A 259 0.67 5.18 6.41
CA ASP A 259 -0.41 4.45 7.12
C ASP A 259 -1.20 3.44 6.27
N ILE A 260 -0.46 2.59 5.54
CA ILE A 260 -1.01 1.52 4.69
C ILE A 260 -1.97 0.62 5.50
N HIS A 261 -3.06 0.20 4.87
CA HIS A 261 -4.21 -0.38 5.56
C HIS A 261 -3.83 -1.64 6.38
N ALA A 262 -3.05 -2.54 5.78
CA ALA A 262 -2.46 -3.69 6.44
C ALA A 262 -0.95 -3.79 6.17
N LEU A 263 -0.14 -3.92 7.23
CA LEU A 263 1.33 -4.05 7.10
C LEU A 263 1.76 -5.31 6.31
N GLN A 264 0.88 -6.31 6.20
CA GLN A 264 1.04 -7.51 5.40
C GLN A 264 1.11 -7.22 3.90
N GLU A 265 0.57 -6.09 3.42
CA GLU A 265 0.67 -5.66 2.01
C GLU A 265 2.14 -5.48 1.56
N ARG A 266 3.10 -5.37 2.50
CA ARG A 266 4.55 -5.47 2.23
C ARG A 266 4.91 -6.66 1.34
N PHE A 267 4.24 -7.80 1.50
CA PHE A 267 4.51 -9.03 0.75
C PHE A 267 3.87 -9.07 -0.63
N TYR A 268 3.11 -8.05 -1.03
CA TYR A 268 2.53 -7.95 -2.39
C TYR A 268 3.53 -7.33 -3.39
N PHE A 269 4.47 -6.54 -2.89
CA PHE A 269 5.56 -5.96 -3.66
C PHE A 269 6.64 -7.01 -3.96
N SER A 270 7.30 -6.95 -5.11
CA SER A 270 8.51 -7.77 -5.39
C SER A 270 9.81 -7.02 -5.11
N ASP A 271 10.92 -7.74 -5.07
CA ASP A 271 12.27 -7.27 -4.72
C ASP A 271 12.84 -6.13 -5.60
N THR A 272 12.14 -5.81 -6.69
CA THR A 272 12.37 -4.67 -7.60
C THR A 272 11.98 -3.31 -7.02
N ILE A 273 11.19 -3.29 -5.94
CA ILE A 273 10.74 -2.08 -5.24
C ILE A 273 10.86 -2.25 -3.72
N LEU A 274 11.27 -1.20 -3.03
CA LEU A 274 11.54 -1.19 -1.59
C LEU A 274 10.45 -0.37 -0.86
N PRO A 275 9.38 -1.01 -0.36
CA PRO A 275 8.32 -0.29 0.35
C PRO A 275 8.80 0.21 1.72
N LEU A 276 8.83 1.52 1.89
CA LEU A 276 8.99 2.22 3.15
C LEU A 276 7.60 2.64 3.65
N PHE A 277 7.15 2.04 4.74
CA PHE A 277 5.89 2.41 5.38
C PHE A 277 6.18 3.45 6.47
N VAL A 278 5.55 4.61 6.35
CA VAL A 278 5.67 5.77 7.25
C VAL A 278 4.32 5.98 7.93
N THR A 279 4.27 6.75 9.01
CA THR A 279 3.04 7.05 9.73
C THR A 279 2.88 8.55 9.95
N GLY A 280 1.64 9.06 9.85
CA GLY A 280 1.28 10.44 10.15
C GLY A 280 1.13 10.75 11.64
N ILE A 281 1.14 9.73 12.52
CA ILE A 281 0.96 9.89 13.97
C ILE A 281 1.87 10.95 14.63
N PRO A 282 3.15 11.15 14.25
CA PRO A 282 3.97 12.24 14.80
C PRO A 282 3.35 13.63 14.62
N LEU A 283 2.65 13.89 13.50
CA LEU A 283 1.94 15.14 13.26
C LEU A 283 0.75 15.29 14.21
N LEU A 284 0.01 14.20 14.46
CA LEU A 284 -1.04 14.19 15.49
C LEU A 284 -0.45 14.49 16.87
N LYS A 285 0.62 13.80 17.30
CA LYS A 285 1.23 14.02 18.62
C LYS A 285 1.68 15.46 18.81
N GLN A 286 2.34 16.05 17.82
CA GLN A 286 2.71 17.47 17.82
C GLN A 286 1.46 18.37 17.93
N ARG A 287 0.39 18.05 17.19
CA ARG A 287 -0.84 18.85 17.22
C ARG A 287 -1.60 18.76 18.54
N LEU A 288 -1.59 17.60 19.20
CA LEU A 288 -2.18 17.37 20.51
C LEU A 288 -1.43 18.11 21.62
N GLN A 289 -0.09 18.16 21.57
CA GLN A 289 0.73 18.95 22.49
C GLN A 289 0.43 20.45 22.45
N LEU A 290 -0.05 20.96 21.31
CA LEU A 290 -0.46 22.36 21.13
C LEU A 290 -1.90 22.65 21.61
N LEU A 291 -2.63 21.67 22.13
CA LEU A 291 -3.96 21.90 22.72
C LEU A 291 -3.84 22.49 24.14
N PRO A 292 -4.75 23.42 24.53
CA PRO A 292 -4.78 23.99 25.89
C PRO A 292 -5.00 22.96 27.01
N GLU A 293 -5.59 21.81 26.66
CA GLU A 293 -5.99 20.72 27.56
C GLU A 293 -5.27 19.40 27.19
N SER A 294 -4.02 19.52 26.74
CA SER A 294 -3.17 18.39 26.30
C SER A 294 -2.89 17.35 27.38
N ASP A 295 -3.02 17.71 28.66
CA ASP A 295 -2.98 16.83 29.84
C ASP A 295 -4.24 15.96 30.00
N LYS A 296 -5.33 16.28 29.30
CA LYS A 296 -6.64 15.60 29.36
C LYS A 296 -7.07 15.01 28.02
N VAL A 297 -6.11 14.59 27.21
CA VAL A 297 -6.37 13.88 25.96
C VAL A 297 -6.41 12.36 26.18
N VAL A 298 -7.42 11.70 25.61
CA VAL A 298 -7.56 10.24 25.58
C VAL A 298 -7.72 9.80 24.13
N ILE A 299 -7.01 8.74 23.73
CA ILE A 299 -7.10 8.20 22.37
C ILE A 299 -8.19 7.14 22.31
N ALA A 300 -9.16 7.31 21.42
CA ALA A 300 -10.15 6.28 21.12
C ALA A 300 -9.83 5.56 19.80
N PHE A 301 -9.97 4.24 19.78
CA PHE A 301 -9.90 3.45 18.55
C PHE A 301 -11.30 2.97 18.16
N PRO A 302 -11.77 3.23 16.92
CA PRO A 302 -13.14 2.91 16.50
C PRO A 302 -13.40 1.40 16.34
N ASP A 303 -12.35 0.60 16.12
CA ASP A 303 -12.37 -0.86 16.22
C ASP A 303 -10.98 -1.45 16.54
N ASP A 304 -10.95 -2.77 16.79
CA ASP A 304 -9.73 -3.54 17.10
C ASP A 304 -8.66 -3.47 15.97
N GLY A 305 -9.04 -3.11 14.74
CA GLY A 305 -8.11 -2.94 13.61
C GLY A 305 -7.30 -1.65 13.72
N ALA A 306 -7.96 -0.54 14.01
CA ALA A 306 -7.31 0.73 14.32
C ALA A 306 -6.38 0.60 15.55
N TRP A 307 -6.85 -0.02 16.64
CA TRP A 307 -6.04 -0.25 17.85
C TRP A 307 -4.75 -1.01 17.52
N LYS A 308 -4.82 -2.15 16.84
CA LYS A 308 -3.64 -2.98 16.49
C LYS A 308 -2.57 -2.22 15.69
N ARG A 309 -2.95 -1.22 14.91
CA ARG A 309 -2.03 -0.41 14.08
C ARG A 309 -1.37 0.71 14.86
N PHE A 310 -2.14 1.44 15.67
CA PHE A 310 -1.70 2.72 16.23
C PHE A 310 -1.37 2.70 17.72
N HIS A 311 -1.79 1.69 18.50
CA HIS A 311 -1.67 1.72 19.96
C HIS A 311 -0.23 1.87 20.47
N LYS A 312 0.77 1.34 19.74
CA LYS A 312 2.21 1.44 20.10
C LYS A 312 2.85 2.79 19.76
N LEU A 313 2.17 3.63 19.00
CA LEU A 313 2.64 4.97 18.62
C LEU A 313 2.03 6.05 19.53
N LEU A 314 0.98 5.69 20.27
CA LEU A 314 0.15 6.53 21.11
C LEU A 314 0.06 5.99 22.56
N ASP A 315 1.07 5.23 22.97
CA ASP A 315 1.23 4.63 24.30
C ASP A 315 1.45 5.66 25.42
N ASP A 316 1.90 6.88 25.07
CA ASP A 316 1.94 8.05 25.97
C ASP A 316 0.55 8.52 26.45
N PHE A 317 -0.55 8.06 25.84
CA PHE A 317 -1.91 8.50 26.13
C PHE A 317 -2.77 7.37 26.75
N PRO A 318 -3.74 7.68 27.63
CA PRO A 318 -4.76 6.72 28.00
C PRO A 318 -5.61 6.34 26.78
N VAL A 319 -6.11 5.11 26.75
CA VAL A 319 -6.79 4.52 25.59
C VAL A 319 -8.22 4.10 25.93
N VAL A 320 -9.14 4.39 25.01
CA VAL A 320 -10.48 3.81 24.93
C VAL A 320 -10.55 2.94 23.68
N ILE A 321 -11.03 1.70 23.82
CA ILE A 321 -11.24 0.79 22.69
C ILE A 321 -12.74 0.67 22.46
N CYS A 322 -13.20 1.03 21.27
CA CYS A 322 -14.56 0.75 20.82
C CYS A 322 -14.59 -0.54 19.99
N ASN A 323 -15.74 -1.21 19.99
CA ASN A 323 -16.01 -2.35 19.13
C ASN A 323 -17.20 -2.05 18.21
N LYS A 324 -17.07 -2.41 16.93
CA LYS A 324 -18.08 -2.22 15.89
C LYS A 324 -18.87 -3.52 15.69
N VAL A 325 -20.05 -3.59 16.31
CA VAL A 325 -20.98 -4.71 16.16
C VAL A 325 -21.92 -4.44 14.99
N ARG A 326 -22.18 -5.45 14.16
CA ARG A 326 -23.24 -5.42 13.14
C ARG A 326 -24.45 -6.16 13.71
N GLU A 327 -25.56 -5.44 13.92
CA GLU A 327 -26.86 -6.02 14.29
C GLU A 327 -27.81 -5.83 13.11
N GLY A 328 -27.89 -6.85 12.24
CA GLY A 328 -28.49 -6.72 10.91
C GLY A 328 -27.79 -5.65 10.07
N ASP A 329 -28.56 -4.81 9.39
CA ASP A 329 -28.04 -3.67 8.62
C ASP A 329 -27.48 -2.52 9.47
N LYS A 330 -27.76 -2.52 10.79
CA LYS A 330 -27.32 -1.44 11.69
C LYS A 330 -25.90 -1.68 12.17
N ARG A 331 -25.07 -0.63 12.04
CA ARG A 331 -23.73 -0.57 12.61
C ARG A 331 -23.85 0.09 13.98
N ILE A 332 -23.54 -0.64 15.04
CA ILE A 332 -23.58 -0.16 16.42
C ILE A 332 -22.15 -0.15 16.94
N VAL A 333 -21.74 0.96 17.53
CA VAL A 333 -20.46 1.05 18.24
C VAL A 333 -20.73 0.92 19.74
N ARG A 334 -19.87 0.20 20.46
CA ARG A 334 -19.91 0.11 21.94
C ARG A 334 -18.50 0.28 22.48
N ILE A 335 -18.37 0.91 23.65
CA ILE A 335 -17.09 0.92 24.38
C ILE A 335 -16.84 -0.51 24.89
N LYS A 336 -15.64 -1.01 24.64
CA LYS A 336 -15.15 -2.33 25.06
C LYS A 336 -14.26 -2.20 26.28
N GLU A 337 -13.32 -1.24 26.24
CA GLU A 337 -12.34 -0.96 27.29
C GLU A 337 -12.08 0.56 27.40
N GLY A 338 -11.74 1.04 28.60
CA GLY A 338 -11.46 2.46 28.90
C GLY A 338 -12.68 3.28 29.33
N ASP A 339 -12.42 4.48 29.87
CA ASP A 339 -13.42 5.45 30.32
C ASP A 339 -13.18 6.82 29.65
N PRO A 340 -14.12 7.37 28.88
CA PRO A 340 -13.99 8.68 28.26
C PRO A 340 -14.40 9.86 29.16
N THR A 341 -14.93 9.61 30.36
CA THR A 341 -15.60 10.63 31.20
C THR A 341 -14.71 11.82 31.52
N GLY A 342 -15.12 13.03 31.11
CA GLY A 342 -14.43 14.29 31.41
C GLY A 342 -13.19 14.57 30.57
N TYR A 343 -12.81 13.68 29.65
CA TYR A 343 -11.63 13.84 28.78
C TYR A 343 -11.96 14.43 27.40
N HIS A 344 -10.96 15.01 26.75
CA HIS A 344 -10.98 15.29 25.31
C HIS A 344 -10.60 14.00 24.57
N VAL A 345 -11.60 13.32 24.02
CA VAL A 345 -11.38 12.05 23.32
C VAL A 345 -11.05 12.29 21.85
N VAL A 346 -9.98 11.68 21.36
CA VAL A 346 -9.54 11.78 19.96
C VAL A 346 -9.63 10.41 19.31
N ILE A 347 -10.57 10.25 18.38
CA ILE A 347 -10.73 9.01 17.62
C ILE A 347 -9.64 8.93 16.56
N VAL A 348 -8.85 7.86 16.55
CA VAL A 348 -7.73 7.64 15.60
C VAL A 348 -8.03 6.46 14.69
N ASP A 349 -7.94 6.67 13.38
CA ASP A 349 -8.00 5.61 12.35
C ASP A 349 -7.05 5.91 11.18
N ASP A 350 -6.86 4.96 10.25
CA ASP A 350 -6.01 5.19 9.07
C ASP A 350 -6.70 6.10 8.04
N LEU A 351 -7.98 5.82 7.77
CA LEU A 351 -8.73 6.45 6.68
C LEU A 351 -10.20 6.65 7.00
N VAL A 352 -10.84 7.52 6.20
CA VAL A 352 -12.29 7.70 6.24
C VAL A 352 -12.90 7.74 4.85
N GLN A 353 -13.86 6.84 4.61
CA GLN A 353 -14.72 6.86 3.43
C GLN A 353 -16.07 7.49 3.77
N SER A 354 -17.09 6.68 4.10
CA SER A 354 -18.43 7.19 4.42
C SER A 354 -18.52 7.86 5.80
N GLY A 355 -17.57 7.60 6.69
CA GLY A 355 -17.52 8.22 8.02
C GLY A 355 -18.56 7.71 9.03
N GLY A 356 -19.39 6.73 8.68
CA GLY A 356 -20.46 6.22 9.56
C GLY A 356 -19.93 5.67 10.90
N THR A 357 -18.80 4.95 10.88
CA THR A 357 -18.17 4.41 12.11
C THR A 357 -17.72 5.53 13.05
N LEU A 358 -17.07 6.58 12.52
CA LEU A 358 -16.58 7.70 13.32
C LEU A 358 -17.75 8.48 13.96
N VAL A 359 -18.81 8.76 13.18
CA VAL A 359 -20.01 9.45 13.70
C VAL A 359 -20.68 8.63 14.81
N GLU A 360 -20.80 7.31 14.66
CA GLU A 360 -21.42 6.48 15.70
C GLU A 360 -20.54 6.36 16.94
N CYS A 361 -19.22 6.23 16.75
CA CYS A 361 -18.24 6.27 17.84
C CYS A 361 -18.30 7.61 18.60
N GLN A 362 -18.42 8.74 17.90
CA GLN A 362 -18.56 10.07 18.51
C GLN A 362 -19.80 10.16 19.41
N LYS A 363 -20.97 9.70 18.95
CA LYS A 363 -22.19 9.70 19.77
C LYS A 363 -22.02 8.85 21.02
N VAL A 364 -21.42 7.67 20.88
CA VAL A 364 -21.21 6.74 21.99
C VAL A 364 -20.28 7.36 23.03
N LEU A 365 -19.14 7.93 22.61
CA LEU A 365 -18.20 8.60 23.50
C LEU A 365 -18.83 9.82 24.21
N ALA A 366 -19.57 10.66 23.49
CA ALA A 366 -20.29 11.79 24.07
C ALA A 366 -21.37 11.33 25.09
N ALA A 367 -22.14 10.30 24.77
CA ALA A 367 -23.15 9.73 25.66
C ALA A 367 -22.55 9.07 26.93
N HIS A 368 -21.27 8.68 26.89
CA HIS A 368 -20.52 8.18 28.04
C HIS A 368 -19.69 9.28 28.73
N GLY A 369 -20.01 10.56 28.50
CA GLY A 369 -19.45 11.68 29.27
C GLY A 369 -18.13 12.25 28.76
N ALA A 370 -17.72 11.96 27.52
CA ALA A 370 -16.59 12.68 26.90
C ALA A 370 -16.85 14.19 26.90
N ALA A 371 -15.90 14.99 27.39
CA ALA A 371 -16.03 16.45 27.45
C ALA A 371 -16.00 17.08 26.05
N LYS A 372 -15.17 16.51 25.16
CA LYS A 372 -15.05 16.87 23.74
C LYS A 372 -14.71 15.61 22.95
N VAL A 373 -15.13 15.55 21.68
CA VAL A 373 -14.73 14.48 20.77
C VAL A 373 -14.15 15.09 19.49
N SER A 374 -12.93 14.67 19.15
CA SER A 374 -12.26 14.98 17.89
C SER A 374 -11.94 13.70 17.12
N ALA A 375 -11.58 13.82 15.85
CA ALA A 375 -11.09 12.72 15.04
C ALA A 375 -9.75 13.09 14.40
N TYR A 376 -8.89 12.08 14.22
CA TYR A 376 -7.74 12.09 13.33
C TYR A 376 -7.84 10.90 12.40
N VAL A 377 -7.60 11.14 11.10
CA VAL A 377 -7.28 10.08 10.14
C VAL A 377 -6.16 10.52 9.23
N THR A 378 -5.28 9.62 8.82
CA THR A 378 -4.26 9.97 7.85
C THR A 378 -4.91 10.29 6.48
N HIS A 379 -5.83 9.43 6.01
CA HIS A 379 -6.40 9.52 4.67
C HIS A 379 -7.89 9.92 4.65
N GLY A 380 -8.16 11.19 4.34
CA GLY A 380 -9.51 11.67 4.02
C GLY A 380 -9.93 11.25 2.60
N VAL A 381 -10.61 10.12 2.43
CA VAL A 381 -11.04 9.63 1.09
C VAL A 381 -12.38 10.24 0.68
N PHE A 382 -13.33 10.31 1.62
CA PHE A 382 -14.64 10.98 1.49
C PHE A 382 -15.35 10.91 0.10
N PRO A 383 -15.59 9.71 -0.46
CA PRO A 383 -16.26 9.57 -1.75
C PRO A 383 -17.67 10.18 -1.71
N LYS A 384 -18.15 10.63 -2.88
CA LYS A 384 -19.48 11.28 -3.06
C LYS A 384 -19.73 12.46 -2.12
N LYS A 385 -18.69 13.26 -1.83
CA LYS A 385 -18.72 14.42 -0.88
C LYS A 385 -19.18 14.04 0.53
N SER A 386 -18.93 12.82 0.98
CA SER A 386 -19.38 12.32 2.29
C SER A 386 -18.85 13.14 3.48
N TRP A 387 -17.76 13.89 3.31
CA TRP A 387 -17.25 14.90 4.27
C TRP A 387 -18.31 15.93 4.71
N GLN A 388 -19.30 16.23 3.88
CA GLN A 388 -20.35 17.22 4.18
C GLN A 388 -21.16 16.90 5.44
N ARG A 389 -21.20 15.63 5.89
CA ARG A 389 -21.89 15.23 7.12
C ARG A 389 -21.19 15.67 8.42
N PHE A 390 -19.90 16.01 8.32
CA PHE A 390 -19.07 16.39 9.47
C PHE A 390 -19.04 17.91 9.71
N LEU A 391 -19.51 18.69 8.74
CA LEU A 391 -19.60 20.15 8.87
C LEU A 391 -20.49 20.52 10.05
N HIS A 392 -20.09 21.57 10.77
CA HIS A 392 -20.92 22.17 11.81
C HIS A 392 -22.19 22.75 11.18
N LYS A 393 -23.34 22.14 11.47
CA LYS A 393 -24.66 22.69 11.16
C LYS A 393 -25.15 23.50 12.37
N SER A 394 -25.86 24.60 12.09
CA SER A 394 -26.34 25.56 13.10
C SER A 394 -27.30 24.99 14.14
N GLU A 395 -27.88 23.81 13.91
CA GLU A 395 -28.94 23.23 14.74
C GLU A 395 -28.50 21.99 15.56
N ASP A 396 -27.26 21.51 15.40
CA ASP A 396 -26.82 20.18 15.88
C ASP A 396 -25.45 20.21 16.59
N SER A 397 -25.17 21.25 17.38
CA SER A 397 -23.87 21.50 18.02
C SER A 397 -23.38 20.37 18.94
N GLU A 398 -24.28 19.68 19.66
CA GLU A 398 -23.95 18.57 20.56
C GLU A 398 -23.43 17.31 19.82
N LYS A 399 -23.66 17.20 18.51
CA LYS A 399 -23.26 16.05 17.67
C LYS A 399 -22.03 16.35 16.80
N ALA A 400 -21.44 17.52 16.95
CA ALA A 400 -20.32 17.97 16.16
C ALA A 400 -18.97 17.49 16.72
N PHE A 401 -18.04 17.15 15.84
CA PHE A 401 -16.64 16.98 16.22
C PHE A 401 -16.02 18.35 16.55
N SER A 402 -15.26 18.44 17.64
CA SER A 402 -14.56 19.68 18.01
C SER A 402 -13.45 20.01 17.00
N HIS A 403 -12.65 19.01 16.63
CA HIS A 403 -11.68 19.06 15.54
C HIS A 403 -11.74 17.78 14.70
N PHE A 404 -11.44 17.89 13.42
CA PHE A 404 -11.24 16.75 12.52
C PHE A 404 -9.91 16.95 11.78
N TRP A 405 -8.84 16.38 12.34
CA TRP A 405 -7.52 16.41 11.73
C TRP A 405 -7.43 15.39 10.59
N ILE A 406 -6.96 15.85 9.44
CA ILE A 406 -6.58 14.97 8.32
C ILE A 406 -5.19 15.31 7.83
N THR A 407 -4.53 14.43 7.08
CA THR A 407 -3.32 14.81 6.33
C THR A 407 -3.62 15.20 4.89
N ASP A 408 -2.63 15.76 4.20
CA ASP A 408 -2.71 16.09 2.78
C ASP A 408 -2.38 14.92 1.83
N SER A 409 -2.48 13.68 2.32
CA SER A 409 -2.33 12.47 1.49
C SER A 409 -3.34 12.36 0.33
N CYS A 410 -4.47 13.08 0.41
CA CYS A 410 -5.58 13.06 -0.54
C CYS A 410 -5.85 14.48 -1.09
N PRO A 411 -5.11 14.97 -2.09
CA PRO A 411 -5.12 16.39 -2.51
C PRO A 411 -6.51 16.92 -2.92
N HIS A 412 -7.34 16.11 -3.60
CA HIS A 412 -8.72 16.48 -3.94
C HIS A 412 -9.59 16.73 -2.72
N THR A 413 -9.44 15.92 -1.67
CA THR A 413 -10.15 16.11 -0.41
C THR A 413 -9.72 17.40 0.27
N VAL A 414 -8.41 17.65 0.34
CA VAL A 414 -7.86 18.89 0.92
C VAL A 414 -8.47 20.11 0.25
N LYS A 415 -8.45 20.17 -1.09
CA LYS A 415 -9.07 21.26 -1.87
C LYS A 415 -10.59 21.38 -1.61
N ALA A 416 -11.28 20.26 -1.36
CA ALA A 416 -12.72 20.25 -1.10
C ALA A 416 -13.10 20.67 0.34
N ILE A 417 -12.22 20.47 1.33
CA ILE A 417 -12.53 20.71 2.76
C ILE A 417 -11.69 21.81 3.42
N ALA A 418 -10.70 22.38 2.73
CA ALA A 418 -9.95 23.54 3.19
C ALA A 418 -10.89 24.64 3.69
N GLU A 419 -10.51 25.26 4.81
CA GLU A 419 -11.23 26.37 5.46
C GLU A 419 -12.64 26.02 6.02
N LYS A 420 -13.00 24.72 6.11
CA LYS A 420 -14.32 24.29 6.60
C LYS A 420 -14.23 23.58 7.94
N ALA A 421 -14.73 24.22 9.00
CA ALA A 421 -14.85 23.60 10.31
C ALA A 421 -15.69 22.31 10.26
N PRO A 422 -15.29 21.24 10.98
CA PRO A 422 -14.18 21.15 11.94
C PRO A 422 -12.82 20.74 11.35
N PHE A 423 -12.66 20.72 10.02
CA PHE A 423 -11.47 20.16 9.38
C PHE A 423 -10.22 21.02 9.55
N GLU A 424 -9.11 20.37 9.90
CA GLU A 424 -7.78 20.95 9.97
C GLU A 424 -6.78 20.02 9.27
N VAL A 425 -5.93 20.55 8.40
CA VAL A 425 -5.00 19.75 7.58
C VAL A 425 -3.59 19.79 8.16
N LEU A 426 -3.10 18.64 8.62
CA LEU A 426 -1.74 18.43 9.12
C LEU A 426 -0.85 17.97 7.95
N SER A 427 0.05 18.85 7.48
CA SER A 427 0.78 18.60 6.24
C SER A 427 1.88 17.53 6.39
N LEU A 428 1.90 16.58 5.46
CA LEU A 428 2.97 15.58 5.32
C LEU A 428 4.28 16.19 4.80
N ALA A 429 4.29 17.46 4.40
CA ALA A 429 5.40 18.08 3.68
C ALA A 429 6.77 17.93 4.36
N GLY A 430 6.83 18.11 5.69
CA GLY A 430 8.05 17.89 6.48
C GLY A 430 8.51 16.43 6.43
N SER A 431 7.61 15.49 6.74
CA SER A 431 7.91 14.06 6.73
C SER A 431 8.32 13.54 5.34
N ILE A 432 7.71 14.05 4.27
CA ILE A 432 8.10 13.72 2.89
C ILE A 432 9.49 14.30 2.59
N ALA A 433 9.78 15.54 2.98
CA ALA A 433 11.09 16.14 2.80
C ALA A 433 12.19 15.40 3.56
N ASP A 434 11.90 14.87 4.76
CA ASP A 434 12.81 14.03 5.52
C ASP A 434 13.04 12.67 4.84
N ALA A 435 11.97 12.03 4.33
CA ALA A 435 12.05 10.77 3.58
C ALA A 435 12.81 10.90 2.24
N LEU A 436 12.96 12.12 1.70
CA LEU A 436 13.72 12.40 0.48
C LEU A 436 15.17 12.83 0.72
N GLN A 437 15.59 13.12 1.95
CA GLN A 437 16.96 13.54 2.25
C GLN A 437 17.90 12.33 2.39
N ILE A 438 18.71 12.11 1.34
CA ILE A 438 19.72 11.03 1.21
C ILE A 438 21.15 11.59 1.30
#